data_AF-J8Q2A0-F1
#
_entry.id   AF-J8Q2A0-F1
#
_cell.length_a   1.000
_cell.length_b   1.000
_cell.length_c   1.000
_cell.angle_alpha   90.00
_cell.angle_beta   90.00
_cell.angle_gamma   90.00
#
_symmetry.space_group_name_H-M   'P 1'
#
loop_
_entity.id
_entity.type
_entity.pdbx_description
1 polymer ?
#
loop_
_entity_poly.entity_id
_entity_poly.type
_entity_poly.pdbx_seq_one_letter_code
_entity_poly.pdbx_strand_id
1 'polypeptide(L)'
;MSSKWFNAIHLLVCPATVLAGYLINAYGYGTPLQATLNKDGLVNSLFVKKGWFWTSLVGWWCIIRYCAIPAATARGRRTRIAQSFKRYAILTIWWYVFTQGIWFGVAPIMDLVFVYTGGHCHYDVFDAAGHVNRNFQDSVTRTQRALALIHNVLTLHGADHDHHQRQLWDRSVESIQDVLQTPLALKAPNVTASASINAFIHDQMHQWQGPLTTSAQCRRFGGHWAGGHDPSGHVFLATLMCMFLLGELRVFGRRALAHLYAQKWQLVEMLTRLFDTGPIWTWRRCGGGSMSCGARLWRALVEPPAACAAALLHLTRCIACDHPVVLLLALLVTWLWQLLLTAVASHFHTVGEHLSGLLAAYIVTGLVYARDAAALRSL
;
A
#
# COMPACT_ATOMS: atom_id res chain seq x y z
N MET A 1 -24.93 18.36 -3.65
CA MET A 1 -23.62 18.93 -4.09
C MET A 1 -23.71 19.39 -5.53
N SER A 2 -23.39 20.66 -5.80
CA SER A 2 -23.16 21.17 -7.16
C SER A 2 -22.02 20.40 -7.83
N SER A 3 -22.10 20.18 -9.13
CA SER A 3 -21.09 19.45 -9.92
C SER A 3 -19.69 20.05 -9.78
N LYS A 4 -19.61 21.38 -9.56
CA LYS A 4 -18.35 22.11 -9.36
C LYS A 4 -17.60 21.67 -8.10
N TRP A 5 -18.31 21.53 -6.98
CA TRP A 5 -17.71 21.13 -5.70
C TRP A 5 -17.18 19.69 -5.73
N PHE A 6 -17.90 18.78 -6.37
CA PHE A 6 -17.39 17.41 -6.53
C PHE A 6 -16.13 17.40 -7.40
N ASN A 7 -16.10 18.19 -8.47
CA ASN A 7 -14.93 18.31 -9.33
C ASN A 7 -13.70 18.83 -8.57
N ALA A 8 -13.90 19.84 -7.71
CA ALA A 8 -12.84 20.31 -6.83
C ALA A 8 -12.36 19.21 -5.87
N ILE A 9 -13.27 18.51 -5.17
CA ILE A 9 -12.91 17.45 -4.23
C ILE A 9 -12.11 16.34 -4.90
N HIS A 10 -12.58 15.85 -6.05
CA HIS A 10 -11.88 14.79 -6.77
C HIS A 10 -10.47 15.19 -7.20
N LEU A 11 -10.25 16.43 -7.63
CA LEU A 11 -8.94 16.89 -8.10
C LEU A 11 -8.01 17.37 -6.98
N LEU A 12 -8.54 17.73 -5.81
CA LEU A 12 -7.75 18.34 -4.75
C LEU A 12 -7.51 17.41 -3.56
N VAL A 13 -8.32 16.36 -3.37
CA VAL A 13 -8.23 15.53 -2.17
C VAL A 13 -6.85 14.87 -2.02
N CYS A 14 -6.31 14.25 -3.07
CA CYS A 14 -5.00 13.58 -2.97
C CYS A 14 -3.83 14.57 -2.77
N PRO A 15 -3.72 15.68 -3.54
CA PRO A 15 -2.71 16.71 -3.28
C PRO A 15 -2.82 17.31 -1.88
N ALA A 16 -4.05 17.58 -1.40
CA ALA A 16 -4.28 18.09 -0.06
C ALA A 16 -3.86 17.08 1.01
N THR A 17 -4.10 15.78 0.80
CA THR A 17 -3.66 14.72 1.72
C THR A 17 -2.13 14.61 1.77
N VAL A 18 -1.44 14.70 0.63
CA VAL A 18 0.03 14.71 0.58
C VAL A 18 0.57 15.94 1.30
N LEU A 19 0.00 17.13 1.04
CA LEU A 19 0.37 18.36 1.72
C LEU A 19 0.16 18.26 3.24
N ALA A 20 -0.97 17.70 3.67
CA ALA A 20 -1.24 17.47 5.09
C ALA A 20 -0.18 16.57 5.73
N GLY A 21 0.30 15.54 5.03
CA GLY A 21 1.37 14.68 5.52
C GLY A 21 2.69 15.44 5.73
N TYR A 22 3.05 16.32 4.79
CA TYR A 22 4.22 17.19 4.94
C TYR A 22 4.08 18.18 6.09
N LEU A 23 2.89 18.77 6.29
CA LEU A 23 2.63 19.64 7.42
C LEU A 23 2.78 18.89 8.75
N ILE A 24 2.18 17.70 8.88
CA ILE A 24 2.32 16.85 10.08
C ILE A 24 3.79 16.56 10.38
N ASN A 25 4.59 16.26 9.36
CA ASN A 25 6.02 16.04 9.53
C ASN A 25 6.76 17.32 9.94
N ALA A 26 6.44 18.47 9.33
CA ALA A 26 7.04 19.76 9.65
C ALA A 26 6.75 20.24 11.08
N TYR A 27 5.59 19.88 11.65
CA TYR A 27 5.23 20.15 13.04
C TYR A 27 5.83 19.14 14.04
N GLY A 28 6.68 18.21 13.61
CA GLY A 28 7.36 17.25 14.49
C GLY A 28 6.53 16.04 14.89
N TYR A 29 5.33 15.85 14.34
CA TYR A 29 4.48 14.69 14.61
C TYR A 29 4.77 13.48 13.70
N GLY A 30 5.70 13.60 12.76
CA GLY A 30 6.01 12.53 11.80
C GLY A 30 6.72 11.34 12.42
N THR A 31 7.78 11.57 13.21
CA THR A 31 8.58 10.49 13.81
C THR A 31 7.81 9.66 14.85
N PRO A 32 6.99 10.24 15.76
CA PRO A 32 6.20 9.44 16.69
C PRO A 32 5.12 8.63 15.98
N LEU A 33 4.49 9.21 14.94
CA LEU A 33 3.48 8.50 14.15
C LEU A 33 4.09 7.30 13.43
N GLN A 34 5.27 7.47 12.82
CA GLN A 34 5.96 6.39 12.12
C GLN A 34 6.40 5.26 13.05
N ALA A 35 6.81 5.56 14.29
CA ALA A 35 7.18 4.55 15.28
C ALA A 35 6.04 3.58 15.62
N THR A 36 4.79 4.00 15.42
CA THR A 36 3.61 3.13 15.64
C THR A 36 3.28 2.22 14.45
N LEU A 37 3.92 2.41 13.30
CA LEU A 37 3.59 1.70 12.06
C LEU A 37 4.40 0.42 11.90
N ASN A 38 3.71 -0.73 11.96
CA ASN A 38 4.31 -2.02 11.63
C ASN A 38 4.24 -2.30 10.12
N LYS A 39 5.36 -2.13 9.41
CA LYS A 39 5.48 -2.38 7.96
C LYS A 39 5.25 -3.85 7.57
N ASP A 40 5.51 -4.79 8.47
CA ASP A 40 5.38 -6.23 8.20
C ASP A 40 4.10 -6.84 8.81
N GLY A 41 3.20 -6.00 9.32
CA GLY A 41 1.93 -6.43 9.88
C GLY A 41 1.01 -7.13 8.86
N LEU A 42 0.16 -8.03 9.36
CA LEU A 42 -0.82 -8.76 8.55
C LEU A 42 -1.73 -7.83 7.73
N VAL A 43 -2.14 -6.71 8.33
CA VAL A 43 -2.97 -5.68 7.67
C VAL A 43 -2.27 -5.11 6.43
N ASN A 44 -0.98 -4.77 6.54
CA ASN A 44 -0.23 -4.25 5.40
C ASN A 44 -0.08 -5.30 4.30
N SER A 45 0.22 -6.55 4.67
CA SER A 45 0.43 -7.65 3.73
C SER A 45 -0.84 -8.04 2.95
N LEU A 46 -1.97 -8.15 3.64
CA LEU A 46 -3.23 -8.62 3.03
C LEU A 46 -4.05 -7.50 2.40
N PHE A 47 -4.03 -6.30 2.99
CA PHE A 47 -4.90 -5.21 2.57
C PHE A 47 -4.16 -4.21 1.68
N VAL A 48 -3.09 -3.62 2.20
CA VAL A 48 -2.38 -2.52 1.53
C VAL A 48 -1.65 -3.01 0.28
N LYS A 49 -0.86 -4.08 0.38
CA LYS A 49 -0.12 -4.64 -0.77
C LYS A 49 -1.03 -5.16 -1.88
N LYS A 50 -2.26 -5.56 -1.55
CA LYS A 50 -3.29 -6.01 -2.50
C LYS A 50 -4.36 -4.95 -2.75
N GLY A 51 -4.05 -3.67 -2.55
CA GLY A 51 -5.07 -2.63 -2.53
C GLY A 51 -5.87 -2.52 -3.83
N TRP A 52 -5.23 -2.66 -5.01
CA TRP A 52 -5.94 -2.59 -6.30
C TRP A 52 -7.04 -3.64 -6.39
N PHE A 53 -6.78 -4.87 -5.93
CA PHE A 53 -7.78 -5.94 -5.88
C PHE A 53 -9.01 -5.55 -5.04
N TRP A 54 -8.79 -5.00 -3.83
CA TRP A 54 -9.89 -4.56 -2.95
C TRP A 54 -10.69 -3.40 -3.54
N THR A 55 -9.99 -2.46 -4.18
CA THR A 55 -10.60 -1.32 -4.89
C THR A 55 -11.46 -1.79 -6.06
N SER A 56 -10.98 -2.75 -6.84
CA SER A 56 -11.75 -3.37 -7.92
C SER A 56 -12.96 -4.11 -7.37
N LEU A 57 -12.78 -4.95 -6.35
CA LEU A 57 -13.85 -5.78 -5.79
C LEU A 57 -15.02 -4.92 -5.28
N VAL A 58 -14.73 -3.95 -4.41
CA VAL A 58 -15.77 -3.09 -3.81
C VAL A 58 -16.31 -2.08 -4.83
N GLY A 59 -15.46 -1.55 -5.70
CA GLY A 59 -15.87 -0.65 -6.77
C GLY A 59 -16.87 -1.31 -7.72
N TRP A 60 -16.56 -2.51 -8.22
CA TRP A 60 -17.45 -3.28 -9.09
C TRP A 60 -18.74 -3.69 -8.39
N TRP A 61 -18.63 -4.10 -7.12
CA TRP A 61 -19.81 -4.44 -6.33
C TRP A 61 -20.77 -3.24 -6.18
N CYS A 62 -20.25 -2.03 -5.93
CA CYS A 62 -21.06 -0.81 -5.90
C CYS A 62 -21.65 -0.46 -7.28
N ILE A 63 -20.85 -0.55 -8.35
CA ILE A 63 -21.31 -0.29 -9.72
C ILE A 63 -22.48 -1.21 -10.05
N ILE A 64 -22.35 -2.52 -9.81
CA ILE A 64 -23.40 -3.50 -10.07
C ILE A 64 -24.63 -3.16 -9.21
N ARG A 65 -24.47 -2.93 -7.90
CA ARG A 65 -25.61 -2.72 -6.99
C ARG A 65 -26.40 -1.44 -7.29
N TYR A 66 -25.73 -0.33 -7.58
CA TYR A 66 -26.38 0.98 -7.71
C TYR A 66 -26.66 1.41 -9.16
N CYS A 67 -25.96 0.83 -10.14
CA CYS A 67 -26.29 1.02 -11.56
C CYS A 67 -27.27 -0.03 -12.10
N ALA A 68 -27.58 -1.10 -11.37
CA ALA A 68 -28.58 -2.11 -11.76
C ALA A 68 -30.04 -1.82 -11.36
N ILE A 69 -30.31 -0.77 -10.58
CA ILE A 69 -31.65 -0.48 -10.03
C ILE A 69 -32.60 0.05 -11.14
N PRO A 70 -33.91 -0.29 -11.13
CA PRO A 70 -34.78 -0.40 -12.32
C PRO A 70 -35.15 0.90 -13.06
N ALA A 71 -34.80 2.07 -12.54
CA ALA A 71 -35.22 3.36 -13.12
C ALA A 71 -34.50 3.74 -14.44
N ALA A 72 -33.84 2.78 -15.09
CA ALA A 72 -33.10 2.99 -16.31
C ALA A 72 -33.44 1.92 -17.33
N THR A 73 -33.74 2.32 -18.57
CA THR A 73 -33.88 1.39 -19.69
C THR A 73 -32.66 0.45 -19.74
N ALA A 74 -32.87 -0.81 -20.11
CA ALA A 74 -31.79 -1.82 -20.17
C ALA A 74 -30.58 -1.32 -21.00
N ARG A 75 -30.85 -0.52 -22.04
CA ARG A 75 -29.85 0.16 -22.86
C ARG A 75 -29.03 1.19 -22.06
N GLY A 76 -29.68 2.06 -21.29
CA GLY A 76 -29.00 3.04 -20.44
C GLY A 76 -28.21 2.46 -19.26
N ARG A 77 -28.56 1.24 -18.80
CA ARG A 77 -27.75 0.48 -17.82
C ARG A 77 -26.46 -0.03 -18.46
N ARG A 78 -26.55 -0.68 -19.63
CA ARG A 78 -25.39 -1.25 -20.34
C ARG A 78 -24.36 -0.18 -20.68
N THR A 79 -24.81 0.98 -21.16
CA THR A 79 -23.91 2.10 -21.50
C THR A 79 -23.13 2.60 -20.29
N ARG A 80 -23.77 2.76 -19.13
CA ARG A 80 -23.09 3.22 -17.91
C ARG A 80 -22.06 2.23 -17.40
N ILE A 81 -22.41 0.94 -17.37
CA ILE A 81 -21.45 -0.11 -16.97
C ILE A 81 -20.28 -0.17 -17.95
N ALA A 82 -20.53 -0.02 -19.25
CA ALA A 82 -19.47 0.03 -20.27
C ALA A 82 -18.55 1.25 -20.10
N GLN A 83 -19.09 2.42 -19.73
CA GLN A 83 -18.29 3.60 -19.41
C GLN A 83 -17.41 3.37 -18.18
N SER A 84 -17.96 2.83 -17.08
CA SER A 84 -17.17 2.47 -15.88
C SER A 84 -16.11 1.42 -16.20
N PHE A 85 -16.42 0.41 -17.03
CA PHE A 85 -15.46 -0.58 -17.50
C PHE A 85 -14.32 0.07 -18.28
N LYS A 86 -14.63 0.97 -19.22
CA LYS A 86 -13.62 1.69 -20.01
C LYS A 86 -12.66 2.46 -19.10
N ARG A 87 -13.17 3.20 -18.10
CA ARG A 87 -12.34 3.92 -17.13
C ARG A 87 -11.45 2.96 -16.36
N TYR A 88 -12.04 1.90 -15.79
CA TYR A 88 -11.32 0.88 -15.04
C TYR A 88 -10.21 0.24 -15.87
N ALA A 89 -10.49 -0.12 -17.13
CA ALA A 89 -9.52 -0.71 -18.04
C ALA A 89 -8.36 0.23 -18.32
N ILE A 90 -8.63 1.51 -18.64
CA ILE A 90 -7.59 2.51 -18.87
C ILE A 90 -6.69 2.68 -17.64
N LEU A 91 -7.27 2.80 -16.44
CA LEU A 91 -6.50 2.95 -15.21
C LEU A 91 -5.72 1.68 -14.86
N THR A 92 -6.29 0.50 -15.10
CA THR A 92 -5.58 -0.78 -14.87
C THR A 92 -4.39 -0.93 -15.80
N ILE A 93 -4.56 -0.63 -17.10
CA ILE A 93 -3.47 -0.64 -18.08
C ILE A 93 -2.39 0.35 -17.66
N TRP A 94 -2.79 1.56 -17.24
CA TRP A 94 -1.84 2.58 -16.79
C TRP A 94 -1.06 2.14 -15.56
N TRP A 95 -1.73 1.58 -14.55
CA TRP A 95 -1.06 1.03 -13.38
C TRP A 95 -0.06 -0.06 -13.75
N TYR A 96 -0.49 -0.99 -14.61
CA TYR A 96 0.35 -2.10 -15.03
C TYR A 96 1.58 -1.60 -15.81
N VAL A 97 1.40 -0.70 -16.77
CA VAL A 97 2.49 -0.10 -17.55
C VAL A 97 3.46 0.70 -16.68
N PHE A 98 2.94 1.43 -15.68
CA PHE A 98 3.77 2.27 -14.83
C PHE A 98 4.62 1.47 -13.85
N THR A 99 4.07 0.36 -13.31
CA THR A 99 4.68 -0.38 -12.19
C THR A 99 5.18 -1.77 -12.54
N GLN A 100 4.68 -2.39 -13.61
CA GLN A 100 5.00 -3.76 -14.01
C GLN A 100 5.73 -3.74 -15.36
N GLY A 101 6.64 -4.71 -15.56
CA GLY A 101 7.24 -4.93 -16.87
C GLY A 101 6.17 -5.37 -17.86
N ILE A 102 6.02 -4.63 -18.97
CA ILE A 102 4.90 -4.82 -19.91
C ILE A 102 5.06 -6.16 -20.67
N TRP A 103 6.31 -6.54 -21.00
CA TRP A 103 6.67 -7.72 -21.80
C TRP A 103 8.10 -8.17 -21.50
N PHE A 104 8.51 -9.34 -22.01
CA PHE A 104 9.85 -9.90 -21.87
C PHE A 104 10.94 -8.85 -22.15
N GLY A 105 11.67 -8.46 -21.11
CA GLY A 105 12.83 -7.58 -21.21
C GLY A 105 12.56 -6.07 -21.15
N VAL A 106 11.31 -5.62 -21.02
CA VAL A 106 11.01 -4.17 -20.88
C VAL A 106 10.80 -3.80 -19.42
N ALA A 107 11.63 -2.88 -18.92
CA ALA A 107 11.51 -2.32 -17.59
C ALA A 107 10.21 -1.50 -17.43
N PRO A 108 9.59 -1.48 -16.23
CA PRO A 108 8.45 -0.61 -15.96
C PRO A 108 8.85 0.86 -16.12
N ILE A 109 7.88 1.75 -16.41
CA ILE A 109 8.16 3.19 -16.59
C ILE A 109 8.88 3.77 -15.36
N MET A 110 8.51 3.36 -14.14
CA MET A 110 9.19 3.86 -12.94
C MET A 110 10.69 3.51 -12.92
N ASP A 111 11.06 2.26 -13.27
CA ASP A 111 12.46 1.83 -13.32
C ASP A 111 13.20 2.54 -14.47
N LEU A 112 12.53 2.78 -15.61
CA LEU A 112 13.11 3.54 -16.73
C LEU A 112 13.41 4.99 -16.34
N VAL A 113 12.48 5.66 -15.65
CA VAL A 113 12.71 7.01 -15.13
C VAL A 113 13.87 7.00 -14.14
N PHE A 114 13.92 5.99 -13.27
CA PHE A 114 14.99 5.86 -12.29
C PHE A 114 16.36 5.68 -12.97
N VAL A 115 16.47 4.80 -13.97
CA VAL A 115 17.70 4.62 -14.77
C VAL A 115 18.07 5.90 -15.53
N TYR A 116 17.12 6.49 -16.24
CA TYR A 116 17.36 7.67 -17.09
C TYR A 116 17.81 8.90 -16.30
N THR A 117 17.39 9.00 -15.03
CA THR A 117 17.80 10.07 -14.12
C THR A 117 19.12 9.79 -13.40
N GLY A 118 19.83 8.71 -13.75
CA GLY A 118 21.15 8.36 -13.22
C GLY A 118 21.15 7.24 -12.17
N GLY A 119 19.99 6.62 -11.90
CA GLY A 119 19.88 5.55 -10.92
C GLY A 119 20.54 4.25 -11.38
N HIS A 120 21.33 3.65 -10.51
CA HIS A 120 22.01 2.39 -10.76
C HIS A 120 22.05 1.51 -9.51
N CYS A 121 22.41 0.23 -9.70
CA CYS A 121 22.50 -0.73 -8.60
C CYS A 121 23.79 -0.51 -7.81
N HIS A 122 23.65 -0.34 -6.50
CA HIS A 122 24.74 -0.16 -5.54
C HIS A 122 24.81 -1.35 -4.55
N TYR A 123 25.99 -1.47 -3.93
CA TYR A 123 26.35 -2.51 -2.96
C TYR A 123 27.10 -1.88 -1.78
N ASP A 124 26.51 -0.87 -1.13
CA ASP A 124 27.10 -0.13 0.00
C ASP A 124 26.86 -0.83 1.35
N VAL A 125 27.29 -2.09 1.43
CA VAL A 125 27.00 -3.00 2.56
C VAL A 125 27.42 -2.44 3.91
N PHE A 126 28.63 -1.87 3.98
CA PHE A 126 29.21 -1.36 5.23
C PHE A 126 29.29 0.16 5.24
N ASP A 127 29.10 0.78 6.41
CA ASP A 127 29.28 2.22 6.60
C ASP A 127 30.76 2.59 6.78
N ALA A 128 31.05 3.89 6.88
CA ALA A 128 32.41 4.39 7.11
C ALA A 128 33.02 3.93 8.45
N ALA A 129 32.19 3.52 9.41
CA ALA A 129 32.60 3.00 10.71
C ALA A 129 32.76 1.47 10.73
N GLY A 130 32.53 0.79 9.59
CA GLY A 130 32.66 -0.66 9.47
C GLY A 130 31.44 -1.45 9.95
N HIS A 131 30.32 -0.81 10.29
CA HIS A 131 29.08 -1.49 10.62
C HIS A 131 28.22 -1.72 9.38
N VAL A 132 27.21 -2.59 9.48
CA VAL A 132 26.21 -2.75 8.41
C VAL A 132 25.48 -1.42 8.21
N ASN A 133 25.54 -0.91 6.98
CA ASN A 133 24.93 0.34 6.61
C ASN A 133 23.40 0.26 6.78
N ARG A 134 22.85 1.14 7.61
CA ARG A 134 21.40 1.19 7.88
C ARG A 134 20.57 1.60 6.66
N ASN A 135 21.19 2.26 5.68
CA ASN A 135 20.55 2.73 4.46
C ASN A 135 20.67 1.71 3.30
N PHE A 136 21.41 0.61 3.47
CA PHE A 136 21.58 -0.40 2.44
C PHE A 136 20.24 -1.07 2.07
N GLN A 137 19.38 -1.38 3.06
CA GLN A 137 18.03 -1.91 2.83
C GLN A 137 17.04 -1.40 3.90
N ASP A 138 15.76 -1.30 3.52
CA ASP A 138 14.70 -0.72 4.37
C ASP A 138 14.35 -1.54 5.64
N SER A 139 14.72 -2.82 5.69
CA SER A 139 14.42 -3.71 6.81
C SER A 139 15.54 -4.68 7.08
N VAL A 140 15.73 -5.03 8.35
CA VAL A 140 16.72 -6.03 8.80
C VAL A 140 16.57 -7.35 8.04
N THR A 141 15.34 -7.81 7.84
CA THR A 141 15.03 -9.04 7.10
C THR A 141 15.45 -8.96 5.63
N ARG A 142 15.35 -7.79 5.00
CA ARG A 142 15.82 -7.56 3.64
C ARG A 142 17.34 -7.47 3.59
N THR A 143 17.97 -6.80 4.54
CA THR A 143 19.43 -6.75 4.68
C THR A 143 20.02 -8.15 4.79
N GLN A 144 19.50 -9.00 5.68
CA GLN A 144 19.99 -10.37 5.83
C GLN A 144 19.87 -11.19 4.54
N ARG A 145 18.74 -11.09 3.84
CA ARG A 145 18.55 -11.79 2.54
C ARG A 145 19.51 -11.28 1.47
N ALA A 146 19.70 -9.96 1.39
CA ALA A 146 20.64 -9.34 0.46
C ALA A 146 22.08 -9.80 0.70
N LEU A 147 22.51 -9.80 1.96
CA LEU A 147 23.83 -10.30 2.37
C LEU A 147 24.03 -11.78 2.04
N ALA A 148 23.03 -12.62 2.30
CA ALA A 148 23.08 -14.03 1.95
C ALA A 148 23.20 -14.24 0.43
N LEU A 149 22.52 -13.42 -0.38
CA LEU A 149 22.64 -13.48 -1.84
C LEU A 149 24.04 -13.09 -2.29
N ILE A 150 24.59 -11.98 -1.78
CA ILE A 150 25.95 -11.53 -2.11
C ILE A 150 26.97 -12.59 -1.71
N HIS A 151 26.89 -13.12 -0.49
CA HIS A 151 27.77 -14.18 -0.02
C HIS A 151 27.73 -15.43 -0.92
N ASN A 152 26.54 -15.86 -1.33
CA ASN A 152 26.40 -17.00 -2.24
C ASN A 152 27.01 -16.72 -3.62
N VAL A 153 26.81 -15.52 -4.18
CA VAL A 153 27.40 -15.15 -5.48
C VAL A 153 28.92 -15.12 -5.38
N LEU A 154 29.48 -14.54 -4.32
CA LEU A 154 30.92 -14.53 -4.06
C LEU A 154 31.40 -16.00 -4.00
N THR A 155 30.96 -16.79 -3.04
CA THR A 155 31.43 -18.19 -2.88
C THR A 155 31.29 -19.07 -4.13
N LEU A 156 30.33 -18.82 -5.02
CA LEU A 156 30.16 -19.55 -6.28
C LEU A 156 31.21 -19.25 -7.36
N HIS A 157 31.72 -18.02 -7.47
CA HIS A 157 32.58 -17.57 -8.58
C HIS A 157 34.07 -17.54 -8.23
N GLY A 158 34.48 -18.22 -7.16
CA GLY A 158 35.76 -18.02 -6.47
C GLY A 158 37.04 -17.81 -7.30
N ALA A 159 37.88 -16.93 -6.75
CA ALA A 159 39.34 -16.99 -6.58
C ALA A 159 40.32 -17.00 -7.78
N ASP A 160 39.91 -16.75 -9.02
CA ASP A 160 40.90 -16.36 -10.05
C ASP A 160 41.18 -14.85 -9.99
N HIS A 161 41.86 -14.46 -8.91
CA HIS A 161 42.16 -13.07 -8.57
C HIS A 161 43.66 -12.89 -8.36
N ASP A 162 44.18 -11.67 -8.57
CA ASP A 162 45.53 -11.33 -8.14
C ASP A 162 45.63 -11.34 -6.60
N HIS A 163 46.85 -11.43 -6.05
CA HIS A 163 47.07 -11.53 -4.60
C HIS A 163 46.33 -10.44 -3.79
N HIS A 164 46.28 -9.20 -4.28
CA HIS A 164 45.56 -8.11 -3.63
C HIS A 164 44.03 -8.32 -3.65
N GLN A 165 43.48 -8.74 -4.79
CA GLN A 165 42.05 -9.01 -4.94
C GLN A 165 41.62 -10.25 -4.13
N ARG A 166 42.48 -11.27 -3.98
CA ARG A 166 42.24 -12.40 -3.07
C ARG A 166 42.12 -11.97 -1.61
N GLN A 167 42.97 -11.04 -1.16
CA GLN A 167 42.85 -10.50 0.20
C GLN A 167 41.54 -9.74 0.42
N LEU A 168 41.09 -8.96 -0.57
CA LEU A 168 39.81 -8.26 -0.50
C LEU A 168 38.63 -9.22 -0.57
N TRP A 169 38.76 -10.29 -1.36
CA TRP A 169 37.79 -11.39 -1.44
C TRP A 169 37.56 -12.05 -0.08
N ASP A 170 38.63 -12.57 0.52
CA ASP A 170 38.57 -13.30 1.78
C ASP A 170 37.94 -12.42 2.87
N ARG A 171 38.40 -11.16 2.96
CA ARG A 171 37.82 -10.18 3.89
C ARG A 171 36.34 -9.90 3.63
N SER A 172 35.92 -9.83 2.37
CA SER A 172 34.51 -9.58 2.01
C SER A 172 33.63 -10.75 2.42
N VAL A 173 34.04 -11.98 2.10
CA VAL A 173 33.33 -13.20 2.45
C VAL A 173 33.25 -13.37 3.96
N GLU A 174 34.38 -13.24 4.68
CA GLU A 174 34.43 -13.34 6.13
C GLU A 174 33.56 -12.28 6.82
N SER A 175 33.63 -11.03 6.38
CA SER A 175 32.85 -9.93 6.96
C SER A 175 31.35 -10.13 6.79
N ILE A 176 30.91 -10.60 5.61
CA ILE A 176 29.49 -10.88 5.36
C ILE A 176 29.05 -12.10 6.17
N GLN A 177 29.87 -13.15 6.23
CA GLN A 177 29.58 -14.36 6.97
C GLN A 177 29.43 -14.08 8.47
N ASP A 178 30.30 -13.25 9.05
CA ASP A 178 30.21 -12.85 10.46
C ASP A 178 28.91 -12.09 10.77
N VAL A 179 28.48 -11.20 9.87
CA VAL A 179 27.19 -10.49 10.00
C VAL A 179 26.00 -11.46 9.90
N LEU A 180 26.08 -12.49 9.05
CA LEU A 180 25.00 -13.48 8.89
C LEU A 180 24.89 -14.41 10.10
N GLN A 181 26.00 -14.70 10.77
CA GLN A 181 26.06 -15.57 11.95
C GLN A 181 25.78 -14.82 13.27
N THR A 182 26.04 -13.52 13.31
CA THR A 182 25.80 -12.70 14.49
C THR A 182 24.32 -12.34 14.62
N PRO A 183 23.65 -12.64 15.75
CA PRO A 183 22.30 -12.12 15.99
C PRO A 183 22.38 -10.58 16.01
N LEU A 184 21.63 -9.89 15.13
CA LEU A 184 21.68 -8.42 14.92
C LEU A 184 21.56 -7.52 16.18
N ALA A 185 21.26 -8.09 17.35
CA ALA A 185 21.22 -7.41 18.63
C ALA A 185 22.56 -7.40 19.40
N LEU A 186 23.56 -8.16 18.96
CA LEU A 186 24.90 -8.21 19.56
C LEU A 186 25.92 -7.60 18.59
N LYS A 187 26.59 -6.55 19.07
CA LYS A 187 27.69 -5.76 18.47
C LYS A 187 28.16 -6.28 17.11
N ALA A 188 27.76 -5.58 16.04
CA ALA A 188 28.21 -5.88 14.68
C ALA A 188 29.75 -5.85 14.60
N PRO A 189 30.38 -6.71 13.78
CA PRO A 189 31.81 -6.63 13.53
C PRO A 189 32.19 -5.22 13.07
N ASN A 190 33.26 -4.68 13.62
CA ASN A 190 33.86 -3.45 13.10
C ASN A 190 34.75 -3.84 11.91
N VAL A 191 34.18 -3.80 10.72
CA VAL A 191 34.88 -4.15 9.48
C VAL A 191 35.89 -3.06 9.12
N THR A 192 37.18 -3.38 9.25
CA THR A 192 38.26 -2.48 8.82
C THR A 192 38.32 -2.37 7.29
N ALA A 193 38.58 -1.17 6.76
CA ALA A 193 38.62 -0.89 5.33
C ALA A 193 37.29 -1.17 4.58
N SER A 194 36.16 -0.78 5.20
CA SER A 194 34.81 -0.93 4.65
C SER A 194 34.64 -0.33 3.25
N ALA A 195 35.29 0.81 2.95
CA ALA A 195 35.23 1.44 1.64
C ALA A 195 35.80 0.56 0.52
N SER A 196 36.97 -0.06 0.73
CA SER A 196 37.58 -0.95 -0.25
C SER A 196 36.80 -2.26 -0.41
N ILE A 197 36.20 -2.76 0.67
CA ILE A 197 35.34 -3.95 0.64
C ILE A 197 34.07 -3.67 -0.16
N ASN A 198 33.40 -2.54 0.08
CA ASN A 198 32.21 -2.15 -0.68
C ASN A 198 32.54 -1.95 -2.17
N ALA A 199 33.65 -1.27 -2.49
CA ALA A 199 34.08 -1.09 -3.87
C ALA A 199 34.36 -2.44 -4.55
N PHE A 200 35.07 -3.32 -3.87
CA PHE A 200 35.34 -4.67 -4.37
C PHE A 200 34.06 -5.47 -4.62
N ILE A 201 33.13 -5.52 -3.64
CA ILE A 201 31.83 -6.19 -3.81
C ILE A 201 31.08 -5.58 -5.00
N HIS A 202 31.03 -4.25 -5.09
CA HIS A 202 30.35 -3.55 -6.18
C HIS A 202 30.89 -3.97 -7.55
N ASP A 203 32.21 -3.92 -7.73
CA ASP A 203 32.87 -4.28 -8.98
C ASP A 203 32.64 -5.74 -9.36
N GLN A 204 32.79 -6.67 -8.40
CA GLN A 204 32.58 -8.10 -8.65
C GLN A 204 31.13 -8.43 -8.99
N MET A 205 30.16 -7.84 -8.28
CA MET A 205 28.75 -8.07 -8.58
C MET A 205 28.38 -7.59 -9.99
N HIS A 206 28.84 -6.41 -10.41
CA HIS A 206 28.60 -5.89 -11.76
C HIS A 206 29.30 -6.72 -12.84
N GLN A 207 30.50 -7.23 -12.56
CA GLN A 207 31.25 -8.08 -13.50
C GLN A 207 30.49 -9.37 -13.86
N TRP A 208 29.85 -10.02 -12.89
CA TRP A 208 29.21 -11.32 -13.12
C TRP A 208 27.75 -11.24 -13.58
N GLN A 209 27.06 -10.14 -13.28
CA GLN A 209 25.62 -10.05 -13.53
C GLN A 209 25.29 -9.32 -14.85
N GLY A 210 26.24 -8.56 -15.39
CA GLY A 210 26.01 -7.70 -16.54
C GLY A 210 25.14 -6.47 -16.19
N PRO A 211 24.68 -5.71 -17.20
CA PRO A 211 23.94 -4.47 -16.96
C PRO A 211 22.59 -4.74 -16.30
N LEU A 212 22.47 -4.33 -15.04
CA LEU A 212 21.21 -4.37 -14.29
C LEU A 212 20.35 -3.18 -14.71
N THR A 213 19.24 -3.43 -15.42
CA THR A 213 18.39 -2.37 -16.00
C THR A 213 17.09 -2.17 -15.23
N THR A 214 16.82 -2.97 -14.20
CA THR A 214 15.59 -2.90 -13.39
C THR A 214 15.85 -3.04 -11.90
N SER A 215 15.06 -2.34 -11.09
CA SER A 215 15.17 -2.38 -9.63
C SER A 215 14.91 -3.78 -9.06
N ALA A 216 14.07 -4.55 -9.75
CA ALA A 216 13.80 -5.95 -9.42
C ALA A 216 15.02 -6.87 -9.65
N GLN A 217 15.78 -6.68 -10.73
CA GLN A 217 17.02 -7.44 -10.98
C GLN A 217 18.07 -7.13 -9.92
N CYS A 218 18.32 -5.85 -9.61
CA CYS A 218 19.28 -5.47 -8.57
C CYS A 218 18.97 -6.09 -7.21
N ARG A 219 17.68 -6.04 -6.78
CA ARG A 219 17.25 -6.70 -5.53
C ARG A 219 17.44 -8.21 -5.56
N ARG A 220 17.25 -8.86 -6.72
CA ARG A 220 17.46 -10.31 -6.88
C ARG A 220 18.92 -10.71 -6.66
N PHE A 221 19.85 -9.79 -6.88
CA PHE A 221 21.27 -9.98 -6.65
C PHE A 221 21.77 -9.33 -5.35
N GLY A 222 20.85 -8.95 -4.45
CA GLY A 222 21.20 -8.40 -3.14
C GLY A 222 21.62 -6.92 -3.14
N GLY A 223 21.60 -6.24 -4.28
CA GLY A 223 21.87 -4.80 -4.34
C GLY A 223 20.66 -3.97 -3.92
N HIS A 224 20.90 -2.67 -3.78
CA HIS A 224 19.85 -1.65 -3.67
C HIS A 224 20.04 -0.60 -4.75
N TRP A 225 18.95 0.06 -5.15
CA TRP A 225 19.02 1.06 -6.22
C TRP A 225 19.26 2.43 -5.61
N ALA A 226 20.21 3.20 -6.14
CA ALA A 226 20.51 4.54 -5.65
C ALA A 226 20.98 5.48 -6.79
N GLY A 227 21.03 6.79 -6.50
CA GLY A 227 21.64 7.80 -7.38
C GLY A 227 20.74 8.44 -8.45
N GLY A 228 19.46 8.07 -8.51
CA GLY A 228 18.49 8.66 -9.46
C GLY A 228 17.19 9.11 -8.79
N HIS A 229 16.17 9.41 -9.59
CA HIS A 229 14.84 9.82 -9.15
C HIS A 229 13.88 8.63 -9.21
N ASP A 230 13.35 8.20 -8.06
CA ASP A 230 12.39 7.09 -7.95
C ASP A 230 10.95 7.61 -7.80
N PRO A 231 10.12 7.63 -8.87
CA PRO A 231 8.74 8.07 -8.73
C PRO A 231 7.98 7.19 -7.73
N SER A 232 7.39 7.80 -6.71
CA SER A 232 6.76 7.03 -5.63
C SER A 232 5.56 6.21 -6.13
N GLY A 233 5.78 4.91 -6.27
CA GLY A 233 4.75 3.94 -6.68
C GLY A 233 3.59 3.84 -5.68
N HIS A 234 3.85 4.06 -4.39
CA HIS A 234 2.82 4.09 -3.36
C HIS A 234 1.90 5.30 -3.48
N VAL A 235 2.46 6.50 -3.67
CA VAL A 235 1.68 7.72 -3.92
C VAL A 235 0.88 7.58 -5.22
N PHE A 236 1.52 7.09 -6.27
CA PHE A 236 0.89 6.83 -7.57
C PHE A 236 -0.33 5.91 -7.45
N LEU A 237 -0.14 4.71 -6.89
CA LEU A 237 -1.19 3.70 -6.84
C LEU A 237 -2.33 4.12 -5.90
N ALA A 238 -2.02 4.66 -4.71
CA ALA A 238 -3.04 5.14 -3.77
C ALA A 238 -3.86 6.28 -4.38
N THR A 239 -3.22 7.19 -5.11
CA THR A 239 -3.91 8.27 -5.85
C THR A 239 -4.83 7.69 -6.92
N LEU A 240 -4.35 6.74 -7.72
CA LEU A 240 -5.14 6.11 -8.78
C LEU A 240 -6.41 5.44 -8.23
N MET A 241 -6.30 4.76 -7.10
CA MET A 241 -7.41 4.10 -6.40
C MET A 241 -8.41 5.10 -5.84
N CYS A 242 -7.94 6.17 -5.19
CA CYS A 242 -8.79 7.26 -4.73
C CYS A 242 -9.56 7.91 -5.90
N MET A 243 -8.86 8.20 -7.00
CA MET A 243 -9.44 8.81 -8.20
C MET A 243 -10.51 7.94 -8.83
N PHE A 244 -10.27 6.63 -8.92
CA PHE A 244 -11.24 5.67 -9.43
C PHE A 244 -12.49 5.63 -8.55
N LEU A 245 -12.34 5.41 -7.24
CA LEU A 245 -13.47 5.30 -6.31
C LEU A 245 -14.32 6.58 -6.27
N LEU A 246 -13.67 7.75 -6.19
CA LEU A 246 -14.36 9.04 -6.24
C LEU A 246 -15.02 9.30 -7.59
N GLY A 247 -14.36 8.91 -8.69
CA GLY A 247 -14.90 9.02 -10.03
C GLY A 247 -16.18 8.21 -10.22
N GLU A 248 -16.22 6.99 -9.69
CA GLU A 248 -17.42 6.14 -9.72
C GLU A 248 -18.48 6.60 -8.72
N LEU A 249 -18.08 7.14 -7.56
CA LEU A 249 -18.98 7.78 -6.62
C LEU A 249 -19.70 9.00 -7.24
N ARG A 250 -19.14 9.67 -8.26
CA ARG A 250 -19.92 10.68 -9.03
C ARG A 250 -21.12 10.08 -9.73
N VAL A 251 -20.96 8.89 -10.29
CA VAL A 251 -21.93 8.27 -11.18
C VAL A 251 -23.12 7.77 -10.36
N PHE A 252 -22.86 7.01 -9.29
CA PHE A 252 -23.91 6.39 -8.49
C PHE A 252 -24.10 7.00 -7.10
N GLY A 253 -23.19 7.86 -6.63
CA GLY A 253 -23.13 8.29 -5.23
C GLY A 253 -24.37 9.02 -4.75
N ARG A 254 -25.04 9.83 -5.59
CA ARG A 254 -26.32 10.46 -5.19
C ARG A 254 -27.36 9.43 -4.78
N ARG A 255 -27.47 8.33 -5.53
CA ARG A 255 -28.44 7.25 -5.24
C ARG A 255 -27.98 6.41 -4.05
N ALA A 256 -26.70 6.05 -4.03
CA ALA A 256 -26.13 5.25 -2.95
C ALA A 256 -26.25 5.95 -1.60
N LEU A 257 -25.94 7.25 -1.54
CA LEU A 257 -26.06 8.06 -0.32
C LEU A 257 -27.52 8.31 0.06
N ALA A 258 -28.44 8.46 -0.91
CA ALA A 258 -29.87 8.56 -0.60
C ALA A 258 -30.41 7.27 0.04
N HIS A 259 -30.05 6.10 -0.49
CA HIS A 259 -30.40 4.81 0.10
C HIS A 259 -29.80 4.64 1.51
N LEU A 260 -28.53 4.99 1.69
CA LEU A 260 -27.88 4.95 3.00
C LEU A 260 -28.56 5.89 4.01
N TYR A 261 -28.90 7.12 3.59
CA TYR A 261 -29.54 8.10 4.45
C TYR A 261 -30.98 7.71 4.84
N ALA A 262 -31.70 7.02 3.96
CA ALA A 262 -33.03 6.50 4.24
C ALA A 262 -32.99 5.40 5.33
N GLN A 263 -31.96 4.55 5.34
CA GLN A 263 -31.84 3.41 6.27
C GLN A 263 -30.87 3.69 7.44
N LYS A 264 -30.44 4.95 7.64
CA LYS A 264 -29.44 5.32 8.65
C LYS A 264 -29.81 4.83 10.07
N TRP A 265 -31.08 4.93 10.46
CA TRP A 265 -31.52 4.55 11.80
C TRP A 265 -31.52 3.03 11.99
N GLN A 266 -31.78 2.25 10.93
CA GLN A 266 -31.67 0.79 10.97
C GLN A 266 -30.21 0.37 11.19
N LEU A 267 -29.26 1.02 10.51
CA LEU A 267 -27.83 0.78 10.71
C LEU A 267 -27.37 1.15 12.12
N VAL A 268 -27.82 2.31 12.63
CA VAL A 268 -27.52 2.74 14.00
C VAL A 268 -28.07 1.75 15.01
N GLU A 269 -29.31 1.27 14.84
CA GLU A 269 -29.91 0.28 15.74
C GLU A 269 -29.14 -1.05 15.73
N MET A 270 -28.71 -1.54 14.56
CA MET A 270 -27.87 -2.74 14.51
C MET A 270 -26.50 -2.52 15.17
N LEU A 271 -25.94 -1.32 15.07
CA LEU A 271 -24.70 -0.96 15.75
C LEU A 271 -24.87 -0.88 17.26
N THR A 272 -25.95 -0.28 17.77
CA THR A 272 -26.19 -0.21 19.21
C THR A 272 -26.44 -1.60 19.80
N ARG A 273 -27.09 -2.50 19.06
CA ARG A 273 -27.28 -3.91 19.46
C ARG A 273 -25.97 -4.65 19.75
N LEU A 274 -24.86 -4.30 19.11
CA LEU A 274 -23.54 -4.88 19.42
C LEU A 274 -23.06 -4.52 20.83
N PHE A 275 -23.34 -3.30 21.27
CA PHE A 275 -22.96 -2.81 22.59
C PHE A 275 -23.96 -3.24 23.67
N ASP A 276 -25.24 -3.46 23.31
CA ASP A 276 -26.29 -3.90 24.21
C ASP A 276 -26.24 -5.40 24.56
N THR A 277 -25.39 -6.18 23.88
CA THR A 277 -25.16 -7.61 24.18
C THR A 277 -24.15 -7.88 25.29
N GLY A 278 -23.72 -6.87 26.05
CA GLY A 278 -22.70 -7.02 27.09
C GLY A 278 -23.10 -7.96 28.27
N PRO A 279 -22.13 -8.66 28.90
CA PRO A 279 -22.39 -9.60 30.01
C PRO A 279 -23.14 -8.97 31.18
N ILE A 280 -22.87 -7.69 31.46
CA ILE A 280 -23.51 -6.92 32.54
C ILE A 280 -25.01 -6.73 32.27
N TRP A 281 -25.39 -6.44 31.02
CA TRP A 281 -26.78 -6.25 30.62
C TRP A 281 -27.56 -7.57 30.64
N THR A 282 -26.93 -8.66 30.21
CA THR A 282 -27.50 -10.01 30.28
C THR A 282 -27.67 -10.48 31.71
N TRP A 283 -26.66 -10.26 32.57
CA TRP A 283 -26.73 -10.57 34.00
C TRP A 283 -27.88 -9.81 34.69
N ARG A 284 -28.03 -8.51 34.39
CA ARG A 284 -29.09 -7.67 34.95
C ARG A 284 -30.50 -8.11 34.51
N ARG A 285 -30.66 -8.61 33.28
CA ARG A 285 -31.93 -9.19 32.78
C ARG A 285 -32.30 -10.52 33.46
N CYS A 286 -31.31 -11.32 33.85
CA CYS A 286 -31.54 -12.59 34.55
C CYS A 286 -31.88 -12.46 36.05
N GLY A 287 -31.78 -11.25 36.63
CA GLY A 287 -32.01 -11.01 38.05
C GLY A 287 -33.44 -11.22 38.55
N GLY A 288 -34.43 -11.31 37.64
CA GLY A 288 -35.86 -11.42 37.99
C GLY A 288 -36.45 -12.84 38.03
N GLY A 289 -35.68 -13.89 37.71
CA GLY A 289 -36.22 -15.26 37.54
C GLY A 289 -35.66 -16.29 38.54
N SER A 290 -36.50 -17.27 38.92
CA SER A 290 -36.08 -18.47 39.65
C SER A 290 -35.18 -19.33 38.76
N MET A 291 -33.88 -19.06 38.80
CA MET A 291 -32.86 -19.78 38.03
C MET A 291 -31.72 -20.24 38.93
N SER A 292 -31.17 -21.43 38.67
CA SER A 292 -29.96 -21.90 39.36
C SER A 292 -28.76 -21.00 39.05
N CYS A 293 -27.84 -20.89 40.01
CA CYS A 293 -26.65 -20.04 39.87
C CYS A 293 -25.80 -20.44 38.64
N GLY A 294 -25.64 -21.76 38.40
CA GLY A 294 -24.94 -22.27 37.23
C GLY A 294 -25.62 -21.92 35.90
N ALA A 295 -26.95 -21.95 35.83
CA ALA A 295 -27.69 -21.58 34.62
C ALA A 295 -27.61 -20.07 34.33
N ARG A 296 -27.56 -19.22 35.37
CA ARG A 296 -27.32 -17.77 35.21
C ARG A 296 -25.91 -17.48 34.72
N LEU A 297 -24.90 -18.14 35.30
CA LEU A 297 -23.50 -17.97 34.90
C LEU A 297 -23.26 -18.42 33.46
N TRP A 298 -23.81 -19.58 33.06
CA TRP A 298 -23.73 -20.08 31.69
C TRP A 298 -24.33 -19.09 30.68
N ARG A 299 -25.54 -18.59 30.92
CA ARG A 299 -26.17 -17.59 30.05
C ARG A 299 -25.37 -16.30 29.98
N ALA A 300 -24.88 -15.80 31.12
CA ALA A 300 -24.07 -14.58 31.14
C ALA A 300 -22.71 -14.71 30.45
N LEU A 301 -22.17 -15.93 30.28
CA LEU A 301 -20.89 -16.16 29.60
C LEU A 301 -21.04 -16.51 28.12
N VAL A 302 -22.09 -17.26 27.74
CA VAL A 302 -22.23 -17.82 26.38
C VAL A 302 -23.19 -17.02 25.52
N GLU A 303 -24.26 -16.47 26.10
CA GLU A 303 -25.26 -15.72 25.34
C GLU A 303 -24.69 -14.39 24.79
N PRO A 304 -23.89 -13.60 25.54
CA PRO A 304 -23.24 -12.39 25.03
C PRO A 304 -22.36 -12.59 23.79
N PRO A 305 -21.36 -13.51 23.78
CA PRO A 305 -20.52 -13.69 22.60
C PRO A 305 -21.30 -14.26 21.42
N ALA A 306 -22.26 -15.16 21.63
CA ALA A 306 -23.08 -15.72 20.56
C ALA A 306 -24.00 -14.65 19.94
N ALA A 307 -24.68 -13.85 20.76
CA ALA A 307 -25.52 -12.75 20.29
C ALA A 307 -24.72 -11.66 19.59
N CYS A 308 -23.53 -11.32 20.12
CA CYS A 308 -22.61 -10.39 19.48
C CYS A 308 -22.13 -10.93 18.12
N ALA A 309 -21.74 -12.20 18.04
CA ALA A 309 -21.33 -12.83 16.78
C ALA A 309 -22.46 -12.85 15.73
N ALA A 310 -23.69 -13.18 16.14
CA ALA A 310 -24.86 -13.13 15.25
C ALA A 310 -25.17 -11.69 14.79
N ALA A 311 -25.09 -10.71 15.69
CA ALA A 311 -25.27 -9.31 15.37
C ALA A 311 -24.16 -8.80 14.42
N LEU A 312 -22.91 -9.21 14.62
CA LEU A 312 -21.79 -8.93 13.72
C LEU A 312 -22.01 -9.53 12.33
N LEU A 313 -22.44 -10.79 12.25
CA LEU A 313 -22.74 -11.45 10.98
C LEU A 313 -23.90 -10.76 10.24
N HIS A 314 -24.94 -10.35 10.98
CA HIS A 314 -26.06 -9.62 10.40
C HIS A 314 -25.63 -8.22 9.91
N LEU A 315 -24.87 -7.48 10.72
CA LEU A 315 -24.35 -6.17 10.36
C LEU A 315 -23.41 -6.24 9.15
N THR A 316 -22.46 -7.18 9.15
CA THR A 316 -21.52 -7.36 8.05
C THR A 316 -22.23 -7.75 6.76
N ARG A 317 -23.21 -8.65 6.82
CA ARG A 317 -24.05 -9.00 5.66
C ARG A 317 -24.86 -7.81 5.17
N CYS A 318 -25.47 -7.03 6.05
CA CYS A 318 -26.23 -5.84 5.65
C CYS A 318 -25.34 -4.77 5.01
N ILE A 319 -24.18 -4.47 5.62
CA ILE A 319 -23.20 -3.53 5.04
C ILE A 319 -22.70 -4.05 3.69
N ALA A 320 -22.36 -5.32 3.59
CA ALA A 320 -21.84 -5.90 2.36
C ALA A 320 -22.91 -5.97 1.27
N CYS A 321 -24.13 -6.43 1.56
CA CYS A 321 -25.15 -6.70 0.55
C CYS A 321 -26.06 -5.49 0.25
N ASP A 322 -26.48 -4.76 1.29
CA ASP A 322 -27.47 -3.69 1.16
C ASP A 322 -26.81 -2.32 0.98
N HIS A 323 -25.69 -2.09 1.67
CA HIS A 323 -25.01 -0.80 1.73
C HIS A 323 -23.51 -0.84 1.37
N PRO A 324 -23.12 -1.41 0.22
CA PRO A 324 -21.71 -1.52 -0.14
C PRO A 324 -20.99 -0.18 -0.31
N VAL A 325 -21.72 0.93 -0.45
CA VAL A 325 -21.15 2.28 -0.41
C VAL A 325 -20.38 2.56 0.90
N VAL A 326 -20.77 1.95 2.03
CA VAL A 326 -20.05 2.08 3.29
C VAL A 326 -18.66 1.46 3.18
N LEU A 327 -18.55 0.29 2.54
CA LEU A 327 -17.26 -0.35 2.27
C LEU A 327 -16.40 0.50 1.32
N LEU A 328 -17.02 1.12 0.32
CA LEU A 328 -16.32 2.00 -0.62
C LEU A 328 -15.76 3.24 0.10
N LEU A 329 -16.56 3.88 0.96
CA LEU A 329 -16.13 5.04 1.74
C LEU A 329 -15.04 4.66 2.75
N ALA A 330 -15.18 3.52 3.41
CA ALA A 330 -14.14 2.98 4.30
C ALA A 330 -12.82 2.76 3.55
N LEU A 331 -12.87 2.12 2.37
CA LEU A 331 -11.69 1.94 1.51
C LEU A 331 -11.07 3.27 1.08
N LEU A 332 -11.89 4.24 0.67
CA LEU A 332 -11.41 5.56 0.30
C LEU A 332 -10.66 6.23 1.47
N VAL A 333 -11.21 6.16 2.68
CA VAL A 333 -10.54 6.66 3.89
C VAL A 333 -9.23 5.91 4.14
N THR A 334 -9.21 4.58 3.98
CA THR A 334 -7.98 3.79 4.13
C THR A 334 -6.91 4.17 3.11
N TRP A 335 -7.28 4.45 1.85
CA TRP A 335 -6.33 4.87 0.82
C TRP A 335 -5.82 6.29 1.02
N LEU A 336 -6.67 7.21 1.49
CA LEU A 336 -6.25 8.55 1.89
C LEU A 336 -5.33 8.49 3.11
N TRP A 337 -5.62 7.61 4.08
CA TRP A 337 -4.75 7.37 5.22
C TRP A 337 -3.39 6.80 4.79
N GLN A 338 -3.39 5.81 3.91
CA GLN A 338 -2.16 5.25 3.33
C GLN A 338 -1.32 6.33 2.62
N LEU A 339 -1.97 7.17 1.82
CA LEU A 339 -1.34 8.30 1.13
C LEU A 339 -0.74 9.31 2.12
N LEU A 340 -1.48 9.63 3.18
CA LEU A 340 -1.02 10.51 4.27
C LEU A 340 0.22 9.94 4.95
N LEU A 341 0.17 8.67 5.37
CA LEU A 341 1.30 8.01 6.04
C LEU A 341 2.52 7.93 5.14
N THR A 342 2.33 7.72 3.83
CA THR A 342 3.42 7.73 2.85
C THR A 342 4.08 9.11 2.78
N ALA A 343 3.28 10.20 2.76
CA ALA A 343 3.80 11.55 2.77
C ALA A 343 4.48 11.94 4.09
N VAL A 344 3.96 11.45 5.24
CA VAL A 344 4.60 11.64 6.56
C VAL A 344 5.96 10.95 6.60
N ALA A 345 6.07 9.74 6.04
CA ALA A 345 7.31 8.95 5.96
C ALA A 345 8.29 9.46 4.89
N SER A 346 8.38 10.78 4.71
CA SER A 346 9.20 11.50 3.71
C SER A 346 10.71 11.30 3.82
N HIS A 347 11.22 10.50 4.76
CA HIS A 347 12.66 10.17 4.80
C HIS A 347 13.05 9.24 3.62
N PHE A 348 12.15 8.38 3.16
CA PHE A 348 12.48 7.41 2.11
C PHE A 348 12.35 7.98 0.70
N HIS A 349 11.63 9.09 0.54
CA HIS A 349 11.41 9.71 -0.76
C HIS A 349 11.46 11.23 -0.68
N THR A 350 12.04 11.84 -1.70
CA THR A 350 12.07 13.29 -1.81
C THR A 350 10.68 13.86 -2.14
N VAL A 351 10.49 15.17 -1.93
CA VAL A 351 9.28 15.87 -2.38
C VAL A 351 9.06 15.71 -3.87
N GLY A 352 10.13 15.76 -4.67
CA GLY A 352 10.08 15.55 -6.11
C GLY A 352 9.53 14.17 -6.47
N GLU A 353 9.93 13.13 -5.75
CA GLU A 353 9.50 11.75 -6.00
C GLU A 353 8.01 11.54 -5.69
N HIS A 354 7.52 12.09 -4.57
CA HIS A 354 6.09 12.11 -4.26
C HIS A 354 5.28 12.91 -5.30
N LEU A 355 5.77 14.08 -5.72
CA LEU A 355 5.11 14.90 -6.75
C LEU A 355 5.08 14.20 -8.11
N SER A 356 6.13 13.50 -8.49
CA SER A 356 6.18 12.77 -9.76
C SER A 356 5.21 11.58 -9.79
N GLY A 357 5.08 10.83 -8.68
CA GLY A 357 4.08 9.77 -8.55
C GLY A 357 2.64 10.32 -8.59
N LEU A 358 2.40 11.46 -7.95
CA LEU A 358 1.12 12.17 -8.00
C LEU A 358 0.82 12.61 -9.44
N LEU A 359 1.76 13.29 -10.10
CA LEU A 359 1.62 13.76 -11.48
C LEU A 359 1.33 12.61 -12.44
N ALA A 360 2.05 11.50 -12.34
CA ALA A 360 1.82 10.30 -13.16
C ALA A 360 0.40 9.75 -13.01
N ALA A 361 -0.17 9.75 -11.80
CA ALA A 361 -1.56 9.35 -11.59
C ALA A 361 -2.55 10.37 -12.20
N TYR A 362 -2.24 11.67 -12.08
CA TYR A 362 -3.10 12.76 -12.55
C TYR A 362 -3.14 12.91 -14.08
N ILE A 363 -2.05 12.61 -14.79
CA ILE A 363 -2.03 12.68 -16.26
C ILE A 363 -3.15 11.83 -16.86
N VAL A 364 -3.27 10.56 -16.44
CA VAL A 364 -4.28 9.67 -17.01
C VAL A 364 -5.67 9.90 -16.40
N THR A 365 -5.76 10.06 -15.08
CA THR A 365 -7.07 10.27 -14.43
C THR A 365 -7.69 11.60 -14.84
N GLY A 366 -6.91 12.66 -14.94
CA GLY A 366 -7.34 13.96 -15.45
C GLY A 366 -7.91 13.85 -16.86
N LEU A 367 -7.22 13.17 -17.78
CA LEU A 367 -7.70 12.96 -19.15
C LEU A 367 -9.00 12.14 -19.21
N VAL A 368 -9.08 11.05 -18.45
CA VAL A 368 -10.25 10.17 -18.41
C VAL A 368 -11.48 10.92 -17.90
N TYR A 369 -11.36 11.64 -16.79
CA TYR A 369 -12.50 12.30 -16.16
C TYR A 369 -12.80 13.71 -16.73
N ALA A 370 -11.83 14.39 -17.36
CA ALA A 370 -12.09 15.65 -18.08
C ALA A 370 -12.95 15.43 -19.33
N ARG A 371 -12.71 14.35 -20.07
CA ARG A 371 -13.54 13.97 -21.24
C ARG A 371 -14.99 13.71 -20.85
N ASP A 372 -15.20 13.08 -19.71
CA ASP A 372 -16.55 12.83 -19.19
C ASP A 372 -17.23 14.10 -18.69
N ALA A 373 -16.47 15.01 -18.07
CA ALA A 373 -16.99 16.33 -17.68
C ALA A 373 -17.36 17.20 -18.89
N ALA A 374 -16.65 17.06 -20.02
CA ALA A 374 -17.01 17.72 -21.28
C ALA A 374 -18.27 17.09 -21.92
N ALA A 375 -18.35 15.75 -21.95
CA ALA A 375 -19.49 15.02 -22.49
C ALA A 375 -20.80 15.26 -21.71
N LEU A 376 -20.71 15.55 -20.40
CA LEU A 376 -21.85 15.93 -19.56
C LEU A 376 -22.28 17.39 -19.69
N ARG A 377 -21.46 18.26 -20.31
CA ARG A 377 -21.82 19.67 -20.58
C ARG A 377 -22.46 19.87 -21.95
N SER A 378 -22.27 18.90 -22.86
CA SER A 378 -22.84 18.91 -24.23
C SER A 378 -24.22 18.24 -24.33
N LEU A 379 -24.75 17.76 -23.21
CA LEU A 379 -26.12 17.23 -23.03
C LEU A 379 -26.86 18.20 -22.11
#